data_AF-A0A426YGC3-F1
#
_entry.id   AF-A0A426YGC3-F1
#
_cell.length_a   1.000
_cell.length_b   1.000
_cell.length_c   1.000
_cell.angle_alpha   90.00
_cell.angle_beta   90.00
_cell.angle_gamma   90.00
#
_symmetry.space_group_name_H-M   'P 1'
#
loop_
_entity.id
_entity.type
_entity.pdbx_description
1 polymer ?
#
loop_
_entity_poly.entity_id
_entity_poly.type
_entity_poly.pdbx_seq_one_letter_code
_entity_poly.pdbx_strand_id
1 'polypeptide(L)'
;MTPTSKDTPESGYAVPPPNLFGVDFALRLLLLASAVSALVVLVMAGVMASATGTAGSVAYLGLKGNSHVNWNKVCNVYDKFCRHVGSSAALSLVASAVLVSLVVLSSYSLYRRCR
;
A
#
# COMPACT_ATOMS: atom_id res chain seq x y z
N MET A 1 52.15 -21.60 -0.26
CA MET A 1 51.03 -21.98 -1.14
C MET A 1 49.79 -22.24 -0.29
N THR A 2 48.91 -21.25 -0.16
CA THR A 2 47.49 -21.30 0.29
C THR A 2 46.98 -19.85 0.25
N PRO A 3 45.67 -19.54 0.10
CA PRO A 3 44.55 -20.30 -0.49
C PRO A 3 43.83 -19.49 -1.60
N THR A 4 43.10 -20.17 -2.48
CA THR A 4 42.15 -19.58 -3.43
C THR A 4 40.80 -19.33 -2.74
N SER A 5 40.42 -18.06 -2.50
CA SER A 5 39.02 -17.74 -2.19
C SER A 5 38.19 -17.87 -3.48
N LYS A 6 37.17 -18.71 -3.43
CA LYS A 6 36.06 -18.69 -4.39
C LYS A 6 35.07 -17.66 -3.86
N ASP A 7 35.26 -16.41 -4.23
CA ASP A 7 34.17 -15.43 -4.16
C ASP A 7 33.35 -15.56 -5.45
N THR A 8 32.13 -16.03 -5.27
CA THR A 8 31.07 -16.09 -6.27
C THR A 8 30.87 -14.74 -6.98
N PRO A 9 30.45 -14.73 -8.26
CA PRO A 9 30.26 -13.51 -9.01
C PRO A 9 29.11 -12.68 -8.40
N GLU A 10 29.44 -11.59 -7.70
CA GLU A 10 28.56 -10.44 -7.51
C GLU A 10 28.29 -9.85 -8.90
N SER A 11 27.28 -10.43 -9.55
CA SER A 11 26.75 -10.04 -10.84
C SER A 11 26.27 -8.59 -10.81
N GLY A 12 27.20 -7.67 -11.02
CA GLY A 12 27.06 -6.55 -11.94
C GLY A 12 25.84 -5.64 -11.79
N TYR A 13 25.69 -4.96 -10.65
CA TYR A 13 25.20 -3.58 -10.71
C TYR A 13 26.38 -2.68 -11.07
N ALA A 14 26.72 -2.62 -12.36
CA ALA A 14 27.59 -1.58 -12.86
C ALA A 14 26.86 -0.24 -12.68
N VAL A 15 27.14 0.45 -11.57
CA VAL A 15 26.66 1.81 -11.34
C VAL A 15 27.43 2.68 -12.34
N PRO A 16 26.79 3.23 -13.40
CA PRO A 16 27.46 4.21 -14.27
C PRO A 16 27.92 5.36 -13.37
N PRO A 17 29.08 6.00 -13.61
CA PRO A 17 29.51 7.12 -12.79
C PRO A 17 28.35 8.12 -12.77
N PRO A 18 27.69 8.31 -11.62
CA PRO A 18 26.57 9.19 -11.60
C PRO A 18 27.12 10.58 -11.83
N ASN A 19 26.68 11.25 -12.90
CA ASN A 19 26.71 12.68 -12.89
C ASN A 19 25.95 13.08 -11.62
N LEU A 20 26.68 13.56 -10.60
CA LEU A 20 26.14 13.84 -9.27
C LEU A 20 24.86 14.68 -9.36
N PHE A 21 24.82 15.60 -10.32
CA PHE A 21 23.68 16.43 -10.68
C PHE A 21 22.47 15.63 -11.22
N GLY A 22 22.72 14.62 -12.06
CA GLY A 22 21.68 13.74 -12.60
C GLY A 22 21.08 12.82 -11.53
N VAL A 23 21.90 12.34 -10.58
CA VAL A 23 21.41 11.56 -9.45
C VAL A 23 20.63 12.40 -8.46
N ASP A 24 21.03 13.64 -8.21
CA ASP A 24 20.26 14.56 -7.37
C ASP A 24 18.88 14.87 -7.98
N PHE A 25 18.84 15.13 -9.29
CA PHE A 25 17.59 15.37 -10.01
C PHE A 25 16.69 14.13 -10.03
N ALA A 26 17.27 12.95 -10.28
CA ALA A 26 16.56 11.67 -10.23
C ALA A 26 16.04 11.37 -8.82
N LEU A 27 16.84 11.64 -7.77
CA LEU A 27 16.45 11.45 -6.38
C LEU A 27 15.30 12.38 -6.00
N ARG A 28 15.38 13.67 -6.35
CA ARG A 28 14.28 14.61 -6.12
C ARG A 28 13.02 14.23 -6.88
N LEU A 29 13.15 13.79 -8.13
CA LEU A 29 12.03 13.32 -8.93
C LEU A 29 11.38 12.07 -8.33
N LEU A 30 12.19 11.12 -7.84
CA LEU A 30 11.70 9.92 -7.15
C LEU A 30 11.01 10.27 -5.82
N LEU A 31 11.57 11.19 -5.04
CA LEU A 31 10.95 11.67 -3.80
C LEU A 31 9.61 12.36 -4.08
N LEU A 32 9.53 13.22 -5.09
CA LEU A 32 8.28 13.87 -5.50
C LEU A 32 7.25 12.83 -5.97
N ALA A 33 7.65 11.87 -6.81
CA ALA A 33 6.76 10.81 -7.28
C ALA A 33 6.23 9.95 -6.13
N SER A 34 7.08 9.60 -5.16
CA SER A 34 6.67 8.85 -3.97
C SER A 34 5.67 9.63 -3.11
N ALA A 35 5.91 10.94 -2.90
CA ALA A 35 5.02 11.79 -2.13
C ALA A 35 3.65 11.96 -2.81
N VAL A 36 3.63 12.14 -4.13
CA VAL A 36 2.39 12.22 -4.91
C VAL A 36 1.63 10.90 -4.83
N SER A 37 2.30 9.76 -4.99
CA SER A 37 1.66 8.45 -4.88
C SER A 37 1.04 8.23 -3.50
N ALA A 38 1.75 8.59 -2.42
CA ALA A 38 1.25 8.48 -1.06
C ALA A 38 0.02 9.39 -0.84
N LEU A 39 0.06 10.63 -1.33
CA LEU A 39 -1.08 11.55 -1.25
C LEU A 39 -2.33 10.98 -1.92
N VAL A 40 -2.19 10.47 -3.15
CA VAL A 40 -3.31 9.87 -3.90
C VAL A 40 -3.89 8.68 -3.14
N VAL A 41 -3.05 7.81 -2.61
CA VAL A 41 -3.51 6.64 -1.86
C VAL A 41 -4.24 7.03 -0.58
N LEU A 42 -3.74 8.02 0.17
CA LEU A 42 -4.39 8.51 1.39
C LEU A 42 -5.76 9.14 1.12
N VAL A 43 -5.88 9.93 0.05
CA VAL A 43 -7.16 10.53 -0.35
C VAL A 43 -8.17 9.45 -0.70
N MET A 44 -7.78 8.49 -1.55
CA MET A 44 -8.67 7.39 -1.96
C MET A 44 -9.07 6.50 -0.78
N ALA A 45 -8.13 6.23 0.13
CA ALA A 45 -8.41 5.52 1.38
C ALA A 45 -9.48 6.22 2.23
N GLY A 46 -9.37 7.54 2.40
CA GLY A 46 -10.34 8.33 3.17
C GLY A 46 -11.74 8.36 2.54
N VAL A 47 -11.81 8.51 1.21
CA VAL A 47 -13.08 8.45 0.46
C VAL A 47 -13.73 7.08 0.64
N MET A 48 -12.96 6.00 0.48
CA MET A 48 -13.47 4.63 0.64
C MET A 48 -13.92 4.37 2.08
N ALA A 49 -13.21 4.85 3.09
CA ALA A 49 -13.61 4.72 4.49
C ALA A 49 -14.95 5.41 4.78
N SER A 50 -15.17 6.60 4.19
CA SER A 50 -16.42 7.34 4.33
C SER A 50 -17.58 6.63 3.64
N ALA A 51 -17.37 6.20 2.38
CA ALA A 51 -18.36 5.46 1.61
C ALA A 51 -18.74 4.12 2.27
N THR A 52 -17.75 3.39 2.77
CA THR A 52 -17.98 2.12 3.49
C THR A 52 -18.65 2.32 4.85
N GLY A 53 -18.44 3.45 5.54
CA GLY A 53 -19.17 3.79 6.76
C GLY A 53 -20.66 3.98 6.52
N THR A 54 -21.03 4.73 5.48
CA THR A 54 -22.45 4.92 5.09
C THR A 54 -23.06 3.62 4.56
N ALA A 55 -22.35 2.90 3.70
CA ALA A 55 -22.82 1.60 3.22
C ALA A 55 -22.95 0.60 4.38
N GLY A 56 -22.05 0.65 5.36
CA GLY A 56 -22.03 -0.22 6.53
C GLY A 56 -23.19 0.02 7.49
N SER A 57 -23.60 1.27 7.71
CA SER A 57 -24.76 1.58 8.55
C SER A 57 -26.07 1.10 7.91
N VAL A 58 -26.22 1.31 6.61
CA VAL A 58 -27.35 0.78 5.81
C VAL A 58 -27.30 -0.75 5.75
N ALA A 59 -26.10 -1.34 5.62
CA ALA A 59 -25.92 -2.79 5.63
C ALA A 59 -26.24 -3.40 7.01
N TYR A 60 -25.93 -2.73 8.11
CA TYR A 60 -26.27 -3.19 9.46
C TYR A 60 -27.79 -3.24 9.68
N LEU A 61 -28.47 -2.19 9.21
CA LEU A 61 -29.92 -2.15 9.18
C LEU A 61 -30.50 -3.27 8.30
N GLY A 62 -29.92 -3.50 7.13
CA GLY A 62 -30.25 -4.62 6.24
C GLY A 62 -29.91 -6.00 6.82
N LEU A 63 -28.92 -6.12 7.71
CA LEU A 63 -28.51 -7.38 8.35
C LEU A 63 -29.46 -7.78 9.48
N LYS A 64 -29.92 -6.81 10.27
CA LYS A 64 -30.82 -7.08 11.40
C LYS A 64 -32.16 -7.62 10.90
N GLY A 65 -32.73 -6.98 9.86
CA GLY A 65 -34.00 -7.37 9.23
C GLY A 65 -35.19 -7.29 10.20
N ASN A 66 -36.36 -6.85 9.73
CA ASN A 66 -37.57 -6.85 10.56
C ASN A 66 -38.78 -7.25 9.71
N SER A 67 -39.41 -8.36 10.07
CA SER A 67 -40.55 -8.91 9.31
C SER A 67 -41.76 -7.98 9.28
N HIS A 68 -41.92 -7.10 10.28
CA HIS A 68 -43.03 -6.14 10.33
C HIS A 68 -43.00 -5.11 9.18
N VAL A 69 -41.82 -4.82 8.62
CA VAL A 69 -41.64 -3.87 7.50
C VAL A 69 -41.19 -4.55 6.20
N ASN A 70 -41.34 -5.87 6.10
CA ASN A 70 -40.92 -6.69 4.94
C ASN A 70 -39.47 -6.45 4.49
N TRP A 71 -38.58 -6.10 5.42
CA TRP A 71 -37.20 -5.80 5.08
C TRP A 71 -36.34 -7.05 5.24
N ASN A 72 -36.13 -7.74 4.11
CA ASN A 72 -35.36 -8.97 4.04
C ASN A 72 -33.84 -8.70 4.08
N LYS A 73 -33.08 -9.66 4.60
CA LYS A 73 -31.63 -9.50 4.80
C LYS A 73 -30.88 -9.40 3.47
N VAL A 74 -30.52 -8.19 3.06
CA VAL A 74 -29.76 -7.94 1.81
C VAL A 74 -28.42 -8.68 1.80
N CYS A 75 -27.70 -8.70 2.93
CA CYS A 75 -26.44 -9.45 3.03
C CYS A 75 -26.61 -10.97 2.95
N ASN A 76 -27.80 -11.52 3.23
CA ASN A 76 -28.05 -12.96 3.08
C ASN A 76 -28.14 -13.36 1.59
N VAL A 77 -28.48 -12.42 0.71
CA VAL A 77 -28.57 -12.64 -0.75
C VAL A 77 -27.23 -12.39 -1.44
N TYR A 78 -26.42 -11.44 -0.94
CA TYR A 78 -25.16 -11.00 -1.57
C TYR A 78 -23.89 -11.20 -0.70
N ASP A 79 -23.88 -12.20 0.20
CA ASP A 79 -22.79 -12.46 1.17
C ASP A 79 -21.40 -12.47 0.52
N LYS A 80 -21.24 -13.21 -0.60
CA LYS A 80 -19.97 -13.31 -1.33
C LYS A 80 -19.43 -11.97 -1.81
N PHE A 81 -20.30 -11.10 -2.33
CA PHE A 81 -19.90 -9.79 -2.83
C PHE A 81 -19.51 -8.84 -1.68
N CYS A 82 -20.30 -8.82 -0.61
CA CYS A 82 -20.01 -8.01 0.58
C CYS A 82 -18.67 -8.40 1.20
N ARG A 83 -18.41 -9.70 1.35
CA ARG A 83 -17.16 -10.20 1.93
C ARG A 83 -15.96 -9.91 1.05
N HIS A 84 -16.12 -10.03 -0.27
CA HIS A 84 -15.04 -9.75 -1.22
C HIS A 84 -14.66 -8.27 -1.26
N VAL A 85 -15.64 -7.37 -1.42
CA VAL A 85 -15.42 -5.91 -1.42
C VAL A 85 -14.83 -5.43 -0.09
N GLY A 86 -15.38 -5.90 1.04
CA GLY A 86 -14.87 -5.55 2.37
C GLY A 86 -13.42 -5.99 2.57
N SER A 87 -13.10 -7.24 2.18
CA SER A 87 -11.72 -7.75 2.29
C SER A 87 -10.75 -6.99 1.38
N SER A 88 -11.14 -6.68 0.14
CA SER A 88 -10.29 -5.96 -0.81
C SER A 88 -9.99 -4.54 -0.34
N ALA A 89 -10.98 -3.83 0.20
CA ALA A 89 -10.79 -2.50 0.78
C ALA A 89 -9.86 -2.55 2.00
N ALA A 90 -10.05 -3.52 2.89
CA ALA A 90 -9.19 -3.69 4.06
C ALA A 90 -7.74 -4.01 3.67
N LEU A 91 -7.53 -4.93 2.72
CA LEU A 91 -6.19 -5.25 2.21
C LEU A 91 -5.53 -4.02 1.56
N SER A 92 -6.28 -3.20 0.83
CA SER A 92 -5.76 -2.00 0.19
C SER A 92 -5.23 -0.97 1.22
N LEU A 93 -5.95 -0.78 2.33
CA LEU A 93 -5.51 0.08 3.42
C LEU A 93 -4.24 -0.45 4.11
N VAL A 94 -4.20 -1.75 4.37
CA VAL A 94 -3.02 -2.40 4.98
C VAL A 94 -1.82 -2.33 4.04
N ALA A 95 -2.00 -2.62 2.76
CA ALA A 95 -0.95 -2.53 1.75
C ALA A 95 -0.38 -1.11 1.65
N SER A 96 -1.24 -0.09 1.66
CA SER A 96 -0.82 1.32 1.71
C SER A 96 0.08 1.59 2.92
N ALA A 97 -0.33 1.19 4.12
CA ALA A 97 0.44 1.43 5.35
C ALA A 97 1.81 0.73 5.34
N VAL A 98 1.86 -0.50 4.81
CA VAL A 98 3.09 -1.27 4.67
C VAL A 98 4.03 -0.63 3.64
N LEU A 99 3.52 -0.19 2.49
CA LEU A 99 4.32 0.50 1.47
C LEU A 99 4.96 1.78 2.02
N VAL A 100 4.19 2.61 2.72
CA VAL A 100 4.73 3.82 3.37
C VAL A 100 5.84 3.47 4.37
N SER A 101 5.62 2.43 5.17
CA SER A 101 6.62 1.96 6.15
C SER A 101 7.90 1.46 5.47
N LEU A 102 7.77 0.69 4.37
CA LEU A 102 8.92 0.22 3.59
C LEU A 102 9.71 1.37 2.97
N VAL A 103 9.04 2.40 2.44
CA VAL A 103 9.71 3.57 1.87
C VAL A 103 10.52 4.30 2.93
N VAL A 104 9.93 4.54 4.10
CA VAL A 104 10.62 5.20 5.23
C VAL A 104 11.81 4.37 5.71
N LEU A 105 11.63 3.05 5.89
CA LEU A 105 12.70 2.14 6.33
C LEU A 105 13.82 2.03 5.29
N SER A 106 13.49 1.97 4.00
CA SER A 106 14.46 1.94 2.92
C SER A 106 15.29 3.22 2.91
N SER A 107 14.64 4.38 2.98
CA SER A 107 15.28 5.70 3.07
C SER A 107 16.20 5.80 4.28
N TYR A 108 15.72 5.36 5.44
CA TYR A 108 16.48 5.37 6.69
C TYR A 108 17.67 4.40 6.65
N SER A 109 17.50 3.22 6.06
CA SER A 109 18.57 2.22 5.91
C SER A 109 19.68 2.74 5.00
N LEU A 110 19.33 3.45 3.92
CA LEU A 110 20.28 4.11 3.04
C LEU A 110 21.02 5.23 3.76
N TYR A 111 20.29 6.09 4.47
CA TYR A 111 20.87 7.18 5.26
C TYR A 111 21.84 6.67 6.33
N ARG A 112 21.50 5.56 7.00
CA ARG A 112 22.37 4.94 8.02
C ARG A 112 23.58 4.20 7.44
N ARG A 113 23.54 3.75 6.18
CA ARG A 113 24.72 3.18 5.51
C ARG A 113 25.65 4.25 4.94
N CYS A 114 25.11 5.42 4.58
CA CYS A 114 25.90 6.55 4.08
C CYS A 114 26.56 7.38 5.18
N ARG A 115 26.06 7.29 6.43
CA ARG A 115 26.67 7.89 7.63
C ARG A 115 27.50 6.85 8.38
#